data_AF-A0A8S3YRQ6-F1
#
_entry.id   AF-A0A8S3YRQ6-F1
#
_cell.length_a   1.000
_cell.length_b   1.000
_cell.length_c   1.000
_cell.angle_alpha   90.00
_cell.angle_beta   90.00
_cell.angle_gamma   90.00
#
_symmetry.space_group_name_H-M   'P 1'
#
loop_
_entity.id
_entity.type
_entity.pdbx_description
1 polymer ?
#
loop_
_entity_poly.entity_id
_entity_poly.type
_entity_poly.pdbx_seq_one_letter_code
_entity_poly.pdbx_strand_id
1 'polypeptide(L)'
;MSASNPVIVLLSDSDTEPEDDPNLPSRDECEARCQTFAEITGTDTALAMFYLQDREWNVDRALNAYFAETGDNHKSQSDSASSVTPARVTLVSSHTGGTSTAARRDDAPYLTLRPPVIQPKSSKCIRVLSWNLGGLDPDNLQSRTEGACSVMMQEQPEIIFLQEVVGRSLKIIQEKCSSYQVFPSVEASVMTLGSYFTAMLLQKNTVQLRAINVADFPTTLMSRNLLEVQCKVKDVSMTLLTSHLESTAEYAAERKKQLTICFDRMLQAPKDHTVIFGGDLNLRDKE
;
A
#
# COMPACT_ATOMS: atom_id res chain seq x y z
N MET A 1 42.44 -45.46 -6.26
CA MET A 1 41.31 -45.29 -5.32
C MET A 1 41.79 -44.43 -4.18
N SER A 2 41.45 -43.14 -4.20
CA SER A 2 41.84 -42.18 -3.15
C SER A 2 40.54 -41.61 -2.58
N ALA A 3 40.25 -41.93 -1.32
CA ALA A 3 39.06 -41.48 -0.61
C ALA A 3 39.25 -40.02 -0.16
N SER A 4 38.30 -39.15 -0.51
CA SER A 4 38.20 -37.79 0.04
C SER A 4 37.28 -37.82 1.26
N ASN A 5 37.77 -37.32 2.39
CA ASN A 5 36.93 -37.05 3.56
C ASN A 5 36.14 -35.75 3.36
N PRO A 6 34.89 -35.65 3.85
CA PRO A 6 34.12 -34.43 3.77
C PRO A 6 34.54 -33.42 4.85
N VAL A 7 34.65 -32.15 4.44
CA VAL A 7 34.85 -31.00 5.34
C VAL A 7 33.50 -30.58 5.90
N ILE A 8 33.33 -30.70 7.21
CA ILE A 8 32.18 -30.14 7.95
C ILE A 8 32.50 -28.68 8.26
N VAL A 9 31.74 -27.75 7.69
CA VAL A 9 31.78 -26.32 8.05
C VAL A 9 30.79 -26.11 9.18
N LEU A 10 31.31 -25.83 10.37
CA LEU A 10 30.53 -25.38 11.53
C LEU A 10 30.21 -23.89 11.34
N LEU A 11 28.91 -23.56 11.23
CA LEU A 11 28.41 -22.19 11.30
C LEU A 11 28.49 -21.73 12.76
N SER A 12 29.19 -20.62 13.00
CA SER A 12 29.23 -19.94 14.28
C SER A 12 28.03 -19.00 14.40
N ASP A 13 27.14 -19.28 15.35
CA ASP A 13 26.12 -18.35 15.80
C ASP A 13 26.79 -17.17 16.52
N SER A 14 26.58 -15.96 16.01
CA SER A 14 26.84 -14.73 16.75
C SER A 14 25.58 -13.87 16.71
N ASP A 15 24.70 -14.13 17.68
CA ASP A 15 23.61 -13.23 18.05
C ASP A 15 24.22 -11.94 18.60
N THR A 16 24.15 -10.86 17.82
CA THR A 16 24.31 -9.50 18.31
C THR A 16 22.95 -8.82 18.26
N GLU A 17 22.32 -8.69 19.43
CA GLU A 17 21.15 -7.84 19.69
C GLU A 17 21.39 -6.41 19.18
N PRO A 18 20.42 -5.74 18.52
CA PRO A 18 20.58 -4.37 18.07
C PRO A 18 20.46 -3.40 19.25
N GLU A 19 21.40 -2.44 19.29
CA GLU A 19 21.53 -1.40 20.32
C GLU A 19 20.25 -0.57 20.50
N ASP A 20 19.84 -0.36 21.76
CA ASP A 20 18.74 0.49 22.18
C ASP A 20 18.92 1.94 21.70
N ASP A 21 17.93 2.49 20.99
CA ASP A 21 17.83 3.93 20.75
C ASP A 21 17.66 4.63 22.10
N PRO A 22 18.64 5.46 22.56
CA PRO A 22 18.64 6.01 23.90
C PRO A 22 17.48 6.97 24.19
N ASN A 23 16.71 7.35 23.16
CA ASN A 23 15.61 8.30 23.27
C ASN A 23 14.24 7.70 22.95
N LEU A 24 14.16 6.39 22.71
CA LEU A 24 12.91 5.69 22.44
C LEU A 24 12.31 5.19 23.77
N PRO A 25 11.15 5.73 24.21
CA PRO A 25 10.48 5.25 25.42
C PRO A 25 10.01 3.80 25.27
N SER A 26 9.63 3.17 26.38
CA SER A 26 9.01 1.84 26.32
C SER A 26 7.77 1.84 25.42
N ARG A 27 7.39 0.68 24.89
CA ARG A 27 6.20 0.54 24.03
C ARG A 27 4.92 1.07 24.70
N ASP A 28 4.74 0.79 25.98
CA ASP A 28 3.58 1.24 26.74
C ASP A 28 3.59 2.77 26.92
N GLU A 29 4.78 3.34 27.10
CA GLU A 29 4.96 4.79 27.22
C GLU A 29 4.76 5.50 25.88
N CYS A 30 5.20 4.89 24.78
CA CYS A 30 4.92 5.35 23.43
C CYS A 30 3.41 5.42 23.17
N GLU A 31 2.68 4.37 23.51
CA GLU A 31 1.22 4.30 23.36
C GLU A 31 0.51 5.35 24.23
N ALA A 32 0.92 5.50 25.49
CA ALA A 32 0.38 6.51 26.39
C ALA A 32 0.62 7.95 25.88
N ARG A 33 1.80 8.24 25.32
CA ARG A 33 2.14 9.54 24.73
C ARG A 33 1.31 9.81 23.48
N CYS A 34 1.07 8.80 22.63
CA CYS A 34 0.19 8.92 21.46
C CYS A 34 -1.26 9.22 21.86
N GLN A 35 -1.76 8.53 22.87
CA GLN A 35 -3.11 8.76 23.40
C GLN A 35 -3.26 10.18 23.97
N THR A 36 -2.27 10.63 24.75
CA THR A 36 -2.26 11.98 25.33
C THR A 36 -2.29 13.06 24.27
N PHE A 37 -1.46 12.94 23.22
CA PHE A 37 -1.46 13.88 22.11
C PHE A 37 -2.81 13.90 21.39
N ALA A 38 -3.36 12.73 21.03
CA ALA A 38 -4.64 12.59 20.32
C ALA A 38 -5.81 13.20 21.10
N GLU A 39 -5.84 13.05 22.43
CA GLU A 39 -6.85 13.65 23.30
C GLU A 39 -6.77 15.17 23.34
N ILE A 40 -5.55 15.75 23.36
CA ILE A 40 -5.35 17.20 23.44
C ILE A 40 -5.64 17.89 22.10
N THR A 41 -5.25 17.28 20.99
CA THR A 41 -5.45 17.83 19.63
C THR A 41 -6.82 17.49 19.04
N GLY A 42 -7.54 16.54 19.63
CA GLY A 42 -8.78 16.00 19.07
C GLY A 42 -8.56 15.18 17.79
N THR A 43 -7.37 14.59 17.63
CA THR A 43 -6.98 13.79 16.46
C THR A 43 -6.94 12.29 16.80
N ASP A 44 -6.41 11.46 15.90
CA ASP A 44 -6.17 10.04 16.15
C ASP A 44 -4.72 9.76 16.58
N THR A 45 -4.48 8.53 17.05
CA THR A 45 -3.18 8.06 17.52
C THR A 45 -2.18 7.82 16.39
N ALA A 46 -2.63 7.68 15.14
CA ALA A 46 -1.75 7.54 13.98
C ALA A 46 -1.08 8.89 13.64
N LEU A 47 -1.85 9.98 13.68
CA LEU A 47 -1.29 11.33 13.55
C LEU A 47 -0.41 11.69 14.76
N ALA A 48 -0.80 11.28 15.97
CA ALA A 48 0.02 11.46 17.17
C ALA A 48 1.40 10.79 17.04
N MET A 49 1.43 9.55 16.53
CA MET A 49 2.63 8.77 16.29
C MET A 49 3.60 9.51 15.34
N PHE A 50 3.07 10.07 14.25
CA PHE A 50 3.85 10.86 13.29
C PHE A 50 4.56 12.06 13.95
N TYR A 51 3.82 12.84 14.75
CA TYR A 51 4.41 14.01 15.41
C TYR A 51 5.43 13.65 16.49
N LEU A 52 5.18 12.57 17.25
CA LEU A 52 6.01 12.16 18.39
C LEU A 52 7.33 11.52 17.94
N GLN A 53 7.33 10.72 16.89
CA GLN A 53 8.55 10.07 16.38
C GLN A 53 9.61 11.11 15.95
N ASP A 54 9.20 12.18 15.29
CA ASP A 54 10.10 13.25 14.82
C ASP A 54 10.57 14.21 15.93
N ARG A 55 10.01 14.10 17.13
CA ARG A 55 10.21 15.07 18.23
C ARG A 55 10.64 14.40 19.52
N GLU A 56 11.41 13.32 19.38
CA GLU A 56 12.01 12.60 20.51
C GLU A 56 10.97 12.14 21.53
N TRP A 57 9.77 11.78 21.03
CA TRP A 57 8.61 11.41 21.83
C TRP A 57 8.17 12.45 22.86
N ASN A 58 8.62 13.71 22.74
CA ASN A 58 8.25 14.76 23.66
C ASN A 58 6.88 15.34 23.29
N VAL A 59 5.88 15.07 24.12
CA VAL A 59 4.48 15.48 23.89
C VAL A 59 4.35 17.01 23.75
N ASP A 60 5.04 17.79 24.58
CA ASP A 60 4.97 19.26 24.50
C ASP A 60 5.56 19.80 23.19
N ARG A 61 6.70 19.26 22.74
CA ARG A 61 7.30 19.64 21.45
C ARG A 61 6.40 19.25 20.28
N ALA A 62 5.79 18.07 20.36
CA ALA A 62 4.82 17.60 19.37
C ALA A 62 3.59 18.52 19.30
N LEU A 63 2.98 18.85 20.43
CA LEU A 63 1.82 19.73 20.50
C LEU A 63 2.13 21.15 20.00
N ASN A 64 3.27 21.71 20.42
CA ASN A 64 3.69 23.04 19.97
C ASN A 64 3.85 23.11 18.45
N ALA A 65 4.42 22.07 17.83
CA ALA A 65 4.54 22.01 16.37
C ALA A 65 3.16 21.87 15.71
N TYR A 66 2.32 20.97 16.21
CA TYR A 66 0.95 20.78 15.69
C TYR A 66 0.14 22.08 15.71
N PHE A 67 0.16 22.82 16.82
CA PHE A 67 -0.56 24.08 16.93
C PHE A 67 0.10 25.24 16.18
N ALA A 68 1.41 25.23 15.97
CA ALA A 68 2.07 26.20 15.10
C ALA A 68 1.66 25.99 13.63
N GLU A 69 1.66 24.75 13.17
CA GLU A 69 1.28 24.38 11.80
C GLU A 69 -0.22 24.55 11.53
N THR A 70 -1.06 24.23 12.53
CA THR A 70 -2.52 24.40 12.44
C THR A 70 -2.95 25.85 12.67
N GLY A 71 -2.19 26.61 13.47
CA GLY A 71 -2.44 28.02 13.78
C GLY A 71 -2.07 28.98 12.65
N ASP A 72 -1.08 28.63 11.81
CA ASP A 72 -0.69 29.46 10.66
C ASP A 72 -1.69 29.35 9.50
N ASN A 73 -2.50 28.28 9.46
CA ASN A 73 -3.62 28.14 8.54
C ASN A 73 -4.83 29.03 8.86
N HIS A 74 -4.84 29.73 10.00
CA HIS A 74 -5.96 30.59 10.42
C HIS A 74 -5.71 32.12 10.30
N LYS A 75 -4.59 32.56 9.71
CA LYS A 75 -4.29 33.99 9.53
C LYS A 75 -4.75 34.63 8.22
N SER A 76 -5.58 33.94 7.43
CA SER A 76 -6.16 34.49 6.19
C SER A 76 -7.67 34.30 6.11
N GLN A 77 -8.43 34.80 7.08
CA GLN A 77 -9.79 35.33 6.91
C GLN A 77 -10.34 35.75 8.28
N SER A 78 -10.21 37.03 8.60
CA SER A 78 -11.16 37.68 9.51
C SER A 78 -12.42 38.05 8.73
N ASP A 79 -13.54 37.92 9.43
CA ASP A 79 -14.87 38.50 9.16
C ASP A 79 -15.84 37.67 8.31
N SER A 80 -16.44 36.66 8.93
CA SER A 80 -17.90 36.68 9.15
C SER A 80 -18.32 35.62 10.18
N ALA A 81 -19.02 36.09 11.22
CA ALA A 81 -19.59 35.27 12.26
C ALA A 81 -20.65 34.29 11.71
N SER A 82 -20.54 33.03 12.07
CA SER A 82 -21.71 32.20 12.39
C SER A 82 -21.29 31.01 13.23
N SER A 83 -21.77 31.00 14.47
CA SER A 83 -21.76 29.87 15.38
C SER A 83 -22.43 28.67 14.74
N VAL A 84 -21.68 27.61 14.46
CA VAL A 84 -22.25 26.28 14.18
C VAL A 84 -21.85 25.37 15.33
N THR A 85 -22.79 25.19 16.25
CA THR A 85 -22.78 24.15 17.29
C THR A 85 -22.64 22.76 16.66
N PRO A 86 -21.84 21.83 17.22
CA PRO A 86 -21.82 20.47 16.74
C PRO A 86 -23.17 19.80 17.04
N ALA A 87 -23.72 19.14 16.03
CA ALA A 87 -25.03 18.51 16.07
C ALA A 87 -25.10 17.42 17.15
N ARG A 88 -25.99 17.63 18.12
CA ARG A 88 -26.39 16.68 19.15
C ARG A 88 -27.11 15.50 18.50
N VAL A 89 -26.53 14.31 18.63
CA VAL A 89 -27.15 13.03 18.27
C VAL A 89 -28.49 12.91 19.01
N THR A 90 -29.59 12.79 18.27
CA THR A 90 -30.93 12.60 18.85
C THR A 90 -31.29 11.12 18.72
N LEU A 91 -31.37 10.43 19.86
CA LEU A 91 -31.94 9.09 19.98
C LEU A 91 -33.45 9.15 19.71
N VAL A 92 -33.91 8.55 18.63
CA VAL A 92 -35.34 8.29 18.41
C VAL A 92 -35.68 6.95 19.06
N SER A 93 -36.42 7.01 20.16
CA SER A 93 -37.08 5.85 20.76
C SER A 93 -38.43 5.66 20.06
N SER A 94 -38.64 4.55 19.37
CA SER A 94 -39.96 4.08 18.98
C SER A 94 -40.30 2.83 19.78
N HIS A 95 -41.20 3.00 20.75
CA HIS A 95 -41.85 1.90 21.44
C HIS A 95 -43.05 1.41 20.62
N THR A 96 -43.00 0.16 20.16
CA THR A 96 -44.19 -0.71 20.04
C THR A 96 -43.76 -2.13 20.35
N GLY A 97 -44.46 -2.78 21.29
CA GLY A 97 -43.94 -3.91 22.06
C GLY A 97 -44.11 -5.31 21.47
N GLY A 98 -43.59 -6.26 22.25
CA GLY A 98 -44.00 -7.66 22.31
C GLY A 98 -43.18 -8.65 21.48
N THR A 99 -42.20 -9.31 22.10
CA THR A 99 -42.26 -10.72 22.58
C THR A 99 -40.84 -11.29 22.60
N SER A 100 -40.49 -11.90 23.73
CA SER A 100 -39.17 -12.41 24.09
C SER A 100 -38.72 -13.63 23.29
N THR A 101 -37.53 -13.60 22.70
CA THR A 101 -36.61 -14.75 22.62
C THR A 101 -35.17 -14.25 22.69
N ALA A 102 -34.40 -14.82 23.61
CA ALA A 102 -33.01 -14.46 23.88
C ALA A 102 -32.11 -14.88 22.71
N ALA A 103 -31.53 -13.91 22.01
CA ALA A 103 -30.46 -14.13 21.06
C ALA A 103 -29.14 -13.61 21.65
N ARG A 104 -28.10 -14.42 21.43
CA ARG A 104 -26.75 -14.32 21.99
C ARG A 104 -26.08 -13.01 21.57
N ARG A 105 -25.38 -12.37 22.50
CA ARG A 105 -24.51 -11.21 22.24
C ARG A 105 -23.19 -11.72 21.67
N ASP A 106 -22.97 -11.48 20.39
CA ASP A 106 -21.64 -11.46 19.75
C ASP A 106 -21.71 -10.45 18.61
N ASP A 107 -21.77 -9.16 18.95
CA ASP A 107 -21.61 -8.06 17.99
C ASP A 107 -20.52 -7.12 18.53
N ALA A 108 -19.26 -7.50 18.31
CA ALA A 108 -18.18 -6.52 18.29
C ALA A 108 -18.45 -5.55 17.12
N PRO A 109 -18.34 -4.23 17.30
CA PRO A 109 -18.59 -3.28 16.23
C PRO A 109 -17.44 -3.37 15.23
N TYR A 110 -17.56 -4.24 14.22
CA TYR A 110 -16.78 -4.07 13.01
C TYR A 110 -17.08 -2.67 12.48
N LEU A 111 -16.03 -1.85 12.35
CA LEU A 111 -16.10 -0.57 11.65
C LEU A 111 -16.70 -0.84 10.26
N THR A 112 -17.98 -0.58 10.10
CA THR A 112 -18.64 -0.66 8.81
C THR A 112 -18.20 0.59 8.06
N LEU A 113 -17.01 0.54 7.46
CA LEU A 113 -16.56 1.55 6.54
C LEU A 113 -17.65 1.62 5.46
N ARG A 114 -18.35 2.76 5.40
CA ARG A 114 -19.24 3.03 4.27
C ARG A 114 -18.39 2.87 3.01
N PRO A 115 -18.88 2.14 1.99
CA PRO A 115 -18.16 2.07 0.72
C PRO A 115 -17.77 3.49 0.31
N PRO A 116 -16.50 3.75 -0.04
CA PRO A 116 -16.09 5.08 -0.45
C PRO A 116 -17.04 5.54 -1.55
N VAL A 117 -17.51 6.79 -1.45
CA VAL A 117 -18.34 7.38 -2.50
C VAL A 117 -17.45 7.46 -3.74
N ILE A 118 -17.66 6.52 -4.68
CA ILE A 118 -16.96 6.52 -5.96
C ILE A 118 -17.35 7.83 -6.64
N GLN A 119 -16.45 8.79 -6.65
CA GLN A 119 -16.68 10.05 -7.34
C GLN A 119 -16.97 9.75 -8.82
N PRO A 120 -17.92 10.45 -9.46
CA PRO A 120 -18.22 10.26 -10.87
C PRO A 120 -16.94 10.33 -11.70
N LYS A 121 -16.76 9.35 -12.58
CA LYS A 121 -15.55 9.21 -13.40
C LYS A 121 -15.42 10.41 -14.35
N SER A 122 -14.64 11.41 -13.95
CA SER A 122 -14.41 12.60 -14.79
C SER A 122 -13.45 12.26 -15.94
N SER A 123 -13.62 12.94 -17.07
CA SER A 123 -12.71 12.81 -18.22
C SER A 123 -11.31 13.35 -17.92
N LYS A 124 -11.13 14.08 -16.81
CA LYS A 124 -9.85 14.69 -16.40
C LYS A 124 -9.15 13.93 -15.26
N CYS A 125 -9.76 12.89 -14.72
CA CYS A 125 -9.19 12.11 -13.62
C CYS A 125 -8.58 10.82 -14.16
N ILE A 126 -7.37 10.48 -13.74
CA ILE A 126 -6.74 9.18 -13.99
C ILE A 126 -6.71 8.42 -12.67
N ARG A 127 -7.31 7.24 -12.63
CA ARG A 127 -7.35 6.39 -11.44
C ARG A 127 -6.35 5.26 -11.59
N VAL A 128 -5.55 5.08 -10.55
CA VAL A 128 -4.58 4.00 -10.40
C VAL A 128 -4.99 3.17 -9.20
N LEU A 129 -5.01 1.85 -9.37
CA LEU A 129 -5.20 0.89 -8.29
C LEU A 129 -3.90 0.09 -8.14
N SER A 130 -3.45 -0.17 -6.92
CA SER A 130 -2.34 -1.09 -6.65
C SER A 130 -2.76 -2.13 -5.63
N TRP A 131 -2.49 -3.42 -5.89
CA TRP A 131 -2.92 -4.51 -5.01
C TRP A 131 -1.99 -5.73 -5.09
N ASN A 132 -1.40 -6.11 -3.95
CA ASN A 132 -0.85 -7.44 -3.76
C ASN A 132 -2.00 -8.44 -3.53
N LEU A 133 -2.15 -9.42 -4.42
CA LEU A 133 -3.27 -10.37 -4.39
C LEU A 133 -3.09 -11.54 -3.43
N GLY A 134 -1.89 -11.70 -2.85
CA GLY A 134 -1.57 -12.85 -2.02
C GLY A 134 -1.64 -14.17 -2.79
N GLY A 135 -1.31 -14.18 -4.09
CA GLY A 135 -1.54 -15.33 -4.97
C GLY A 135 -0.64 -16.54 -4.68
N LEU A 136 0.36 -16.37 -3.80
CA LEU A 136 1.18 -17.45 -3.26
C LEU A 136 0.39 -18.36 -2.31
N ASP A 137 -0.68 -17.86 -1.70
CA ASP A 137 -1.58 -18.66 -0.88
C ASP A 137 -2.58 -19.43 -1.76
N PRO A 138 -2.50 -20.78 -1.80
CA PRO A 138 -3.38 -21.59 -2.63
C PRO A 138 -4.83 -21.62 -2.12
N ASP A 139 -5.06 -21.28 -0.85
CA ASP A 139 -6.37 -21.40 -0.21
C ASP A 139 -7.34 -20.43 -0.85
N ASN A 140 -8.41 -21.01 -1.43
CA ASN A 140 -9.48 -20.27 -2.09
C ASN A 140 -8.97 -19.33 -3.21
N LEU A 141 -7.80 -19.61 -3.80
CA LEU A 141 -7.16 -18.75 -4.79
C LEU A 141 -8.10 -18.33 -5.93
N GLN A 142 -8.94 -19.27 -6.41
CA GLN A 142 -9.90 -18.98 -7.46
C GLN A 142 -10.96 -17.96 -7.03
N SER A 143 -11.68 -18.20 -5.93
CA SER A 143 -12.74 -17.31 -5.48
C SER A 143 -12.20 -15.95 -5.03
N ARG A 144 -11.02 -15.92 -4.42
CA ARG A 144 -10.31 -14.67 -4.09
C ARG A 144 -9.93 -13.87 -5.33
N THR A 145 -9.36 -14.54 -6.35
CA THR A 145 -9.01 -13.87 -7.62
C THR A 145 -10.27 -13.35 -8.34
N GLU A 146 -11.34 -14.13 -8.38
CA GLU A 146 -12.62 -13.71 -8.97
C GLU A 146 -13.25 -12.53 -8.19
N GLY A 147 -13.14 -12.53 -6.86
CA GLY A 147 -13.53 -11.40 -6.02
C GLY A 147 -12.73 -10.13 -6.32
N ALA A 148 -11.40 -10.24 -6.41
CA ALA A 148 -10.53 -9.12 -6.79
C ALA A 148 -10.88 -8.59 -8.19
N CYS A 149 -11.11 -9.47 -9.17
CA CYS A 149 -11.59 -9.09 -10.50
C CYS A 149 -12.92 -8.31 -10.45
N SER A 150 -13.84 -8.72 -9.58
CA SER A 150 -15.13 -8.03 -9.42
C SER A 150 -14.93 -6.59 -8.92
N VAL A 151 -14.05 -6.39 -7.94
CA VAL A 151 -13.68 -5.05 -7.44
C VAL A 151 -13.01 -4.22 -8.55
N MET A 152 -12.01 -4.77 -9.26
CA MET A 152 -11.32 -4.06 -10.35
C MET A 152 -12.29 -3.63 -11.47
N MET A 153 -13.27 -4.48 -11.80
CA MET A 153 -14.29 -4.19 -12.82
C MET A 153 -15.38 -3.22 -12.35
N GLN A 154 -15.66 -3.18 -11.04
CA GLN A 154 -16.56 -2.20 -10.44
C GLN A 154 -15.91 -0.82 -10.39
N GLU A 155 -14.67 -0.75 -9.90
CA GLU A 155 -13.93 0.51 -9.76
C GLU A 155 -13.55 1.11 -11.13
N GLN A 156 -13.26 0.27 -12.13
CA GLN A 156 -12.83 0.67 -13.46
C GLN A 156 -11.68 1.70 -13.48
N PRO A 157 -10.55 1.49 -12.77
CA PRO A 157 -9.38 2.35 -12.89
C PRO A 157 -8.82 2.36 -14.32
N GLU A 158 -8.04 3.38 -14.67
CA GLU A 158 -7.33 3.39 -15.96
C GLU A 158 -6.12 2.44 -15.92
N ILE A 159 -5.48 2.33 -14.75
CA ILE A 159 -4.25 1.59 -14.52
C ILE A 159 -4.40 0.72 -13.27
N ILE A 160 -3.93 -0.52 -13.33
CA ILE A 160 -3.88 -1.43 -12.18
C ILE A 160 -2.48 -2.02 -12.07
N PHE A 161 -1.88 -1.92 -10.89
CA PHE A 161 -0.65 -2.59 -10.50
C PHE A 161 -0.99 -3.79 -9.63
N LEU A 162 -0.54 -4.98 -10.02
CA LEU A 162 -0.74 -6.21 -9.26
C LEU A 162 0.59 -6.82 -8.85
N GLN A 163 0.65 -7.33 -7.61
CA GLN A 163 1.76 -8.10 -7.07
C GLN A 163 1.27 -9.48 -6.63
N GLU A 164 2.21 -10.42 -6.51
CA GLU A 164 1.93 -11.85 -6.23
C GLU A 164 0.90 -12.47 -7.18
N VAL A 165 1.01 -12.15 -8.47
CA VAL A 165 0.26 -12.84 -9.52
C VAL A 165 0.98 -14.16 -9.82
N VAL A 166 0.21 -15.25 -9.94
CA VAL A 166 0.70 -16.58 -10.32
C VAL A 166 0.00 -17.04 -11.60
N GLY A 167 0.50 -18.09 -12.24
CA GLY A 167 -0.05 -18.56 -13.52
C GLY A 167 -1.56 -18.86 -13.49
N ARG A 168 -2.09 -19.38 -12.36
CA ARG A 168 -3.54 -19.63 -12.19
C ARG A 168 -4.34 -18.34 -12.07
N SER A 169 -3.90 -17.37 -11.25
CA SER A 169 -4.63 -16.11 -11.10
C SER A 169 -4.53 -15.26 -12.37
N LEU A 170 -3.40 -15.27 -13.09
CA LEU A 170 -3.25 -14.59 -14.37
C LEU A 170 -4.32 -15.01 -15.40
N LYS A 171 -4.60 -16.31 -15.53
CA LYS A 171 -5.64 -16.82 -16.45
C LYS A 171 -7.02 -16.27 -16.09
N ILE A 172 -7.38 -16.32 -14.80
CA ILE A 172 -8.66 -15.80 -14.30
C ILE A 172 -8.75 -14.29 -14.57
N ILE A 173 -7.68 -13.53 -14.32
CA ILE A 173 -7.62 -12.09 -14.55
C ILE A 173 -7.81 -11.78 -16.04
N GLN A 174 -7.13 -12.48 -16.94
CA GLN A 174 -7.25 -12.28 -18.38
C GLN A 174 -8.67 -12.58 -18.89
N GLU A 175 -9.33 -13.58 -18.34
CA GLU A 175 -10.71 -13.94 -18.70
C GLU A 175 -11.74 -12.93 -18.16
N LYS A 176 -11.64 -12.56 -16.88
CA LYS A 176 -12.63 -11.73 -16.19
C LYS A 176 -12.45 -10.22 -16.42
N CYS A 177 -11.21 -9.76 -16.61
CA CYS A 177 -10.88 -8.34 -16.83
C CYS A 177 -10.71 -8.02 -18.32
N SER A 178 -11.62 -8.51 -19.17
CA SER A 178 -11.50 -8.43 -20.64
C SER A 178 -11.45 -7.00 -21.22
N SER A 179 -11.86 -5.99 -20.45
CA SER A 179 -11.73 -4.57 -20.82
C SER A 179 -10.32 -3.99 -20.64
N TYR A 180 -9.38 -4.78 -20.12
CA TYR A 180 -7.99 -4.41 -19.92
C TYR A 180 -7.04 -5.22 -20.80
N GLN A 181 -5.90 -4.63 -21.13
CA GLN A 181 -4.70 -5.35 -21.59
C GLN A 181 -3.88 -5.73 -20.36
N VAL A 182 -3.34 -6.95 -20.31
CA VAL A 182 -2.62 -7.48 -19.13
C VAL A 182 -1.17 -7.72 -19.50
N PHE A 183 -0.23 -7.13 -18.74
CA PHE A 183 1.21 -7.21 -18.98
C PHE A 183 1.92 -7.79 -17.75
N PRO A 184 2.24 -9.10 -17.72
CA PRO A 184 3.03 -9.69 -16.65
C PRO A 184 4.50 -9.29 -16.76
N SER A 185 5.21 -9.20 -15.62
CA SER A 185 6.64 -8.90 -15.55
C SER A 185 7.55 -10.11 -15.76
N VAL A 186 6.99 -11.21 -16.26
CA VAL A 186 7.72 -12.43 -16.60
C VAL A 186 7.38 -12.85 -18.02
N GLU A 187 8.38 -13.31 -18.77
CA GLU A 187 8.15 -13.90 -20.07
C GLU A 187 7.46 -15.26 -19.95
N ALA A 188 6.56 -15.57 -20.90
CA ALA A 188 5.81 -16.84 -20.90
C ALA A 188 6.73 -18.07 -20.99
N SER A 189 7.89 -17.94 -21.62
CA SER A 189 8.93 -18.98 -21.75
C SER A 189 9.62 -19.32 -20.42
N VAL A 190 9.64 -18.39 -19.46
CA VAL A 190 10.36 -18.50 -18.19
C VAL A 190 9.40 -18.77 -17.01
N MET A 191 8.09 -18.59 -17.22
CA MET A 191 7.07 -18.82 -16.20
C MET A 191 6.94 -20.32 -15.86
N THR A 192 7.27 -20.67 -14.62
CA THR A 192 7.11 -22.01 -14.07
C THR A 192 5.86 -22.11 -13.18
N LEU A 193 5.48 -23.33 -12.77
CA LEU A 193 4.27 -23.55 -11.95
C LEU A 193 4.31 -22.82 -10.59
N GLY A 194 5.50 -22.57 -10.04
CA GLY A 194 5.69 -21.85 -8.78
C GLY A 194 6.09 -20.39 -8.93
N SER A 195 6.20 -19.88 -10.15
CA SER A 195 6.57 -18.48 -10.39
C SER A 195 5.43 -17.56 -9.94
N TYR A 196 5.82 -16.50 -9.21
CA TYR A 196 4.99 -15.33 -8.99
C TYR A 196 5.67 -14.10 -9.58
N PHE A 197 4.89 -13.09 -9.92
CA PHE A 197 5.35 -11.92 -10.64
C PHE A 197 4.42 -10.73 -10.39
N THR A 198 4.84 -9.57 -10.88
CA THR A 198 3.95 -8.41 -10.96
C THR A 198 3.22 -8.41 -12.29
N ALA A 199 2.06 -7.75 -12.36
CA ALA A 199 1.38 -7.50 -13.62
C ALA A 199 0.81 -6.09 -13.64
N MET A 200 0.77 -5.48 -14.82
CA MET A 200 0.10 -4.20 -15.04
C MET A 200 -1.10 -4.38 -15.97
N LEU A 201 -2.26 -3.88 -15.57
CA LEU A 201 -3.44 -3.84 -16.42
C LEU A 201 -3.71 -2.42 -16.91
N LEU A 202 -3.92 -2.27 -18.21
CA LEU A 202 -4.21 -0.99 -18.86
C LEU A 202 -5.59 -1.03 -19.50
N GLN A 203 -6.44 -0.06 -19.18
CA GLN A 203 -7.80 -0.03 -19.71
C GLN A 203 -7.78 0.26 -21.23
N LYS A 204 -8.39 -0.63 -22.04
CA LYS A 204 -8.24 -0.65 -23.51
C LYS A 204 -8.69 0.62 -24.24
N ASN A 205 -9.71 1.30 -23.75
CA ASN A 205 -10.33 2.45 -24.42
C ASN A 205 -9.70 3.78 -24.04
N THR A 206 -8.96 3.83 -22.94
CA THR A 206 -8.44 5.08 -22.35
C THR A 206 -6.93 5.12 -22.27
N VAL A 207 -6.26 3.97 -22.45
CA VAL A 207 -4.80 3.84 -22.41
C VAL A 207 -4.26 3.33 -23.74
N GLN A 208 -3.31 4.06 -24.30
CA GLN A 208 -2.54 3.66 -25.48
C GLN A 208 -1.13 3.24 -25.06
N LEU A 209 -0.82 1.95 -25.17
CA LEU A 209 0.51 1.42 -24.91
C LEU A 209 1.54 1.98 -25.90
N ARG A 210 2.76 2.24 -25.43
CA ARG A 210 3.92 2.63 -26.27
C ARG A 210 5.09 1.67 -26.13
N ALA A 211 5.51 1.39 -24.91
CA ALA A 211 6.64 0.50 -24.64
C ALA A 211 6.46 -0.22 -23.31
N ILE A 212 7.10 -1.39 -23.19
CA ILE A 212 7.19 -2.17 -21.97
C ILE A 212 8.66 -2.51 -21.76
N ASN A 213 9.13 -2.36 -20.54
CA ASN A 213 10.45 -2.80 -20.13
C ASN A 213 10.34 -3.52 -18.78
N VAL A 214 11.10 -4.60 -18.61
CA VAL A 214 11.27 -5.26 -17.31
C VAL A 214 12.74 -5.12 -16.94
N ALA A 215 13.02 -4.49 -15.80
CA ALA A 215 14.37 -4.36 -15.27
C ALA A 215 14.55 -5.31 -14.09
N ASP A 216 15.57 -6.15 -14.15
CA ASP A 216 15.89 -7.09 -13.07
C ASP A 216 16.50 -6.35 -11.87
N PHE A 217 16.30 -6.92 -10.68
CA PHE A 217 17.10 -6.62 -9.49
C PHE A 217 18.14 -7.71 -9.30
N PRO A 218 19.42 -7.51 -9.69
CA PRO A 218 20.39 -8.61 -9.80
C PRO A 218 20.70 -9.32 -8.49
N THR A 219 20.44 -8.65 -7.35
CA THR A 219 20.72 -9.13 -6.00
C THR A 219 19.48 -9.60 -5.24
N THR A 220 18.30 -9.62 -5.89
CA THR A 220 17.08 -10.17 -5.28
C THR A 220 17.24 -11.66 -4.99
N LEU A 221 16.68 -12.11 -3.87
CA LEU A 221 16.54 -13.53 -3.54
C LEU A 221 15.10 -14.01 -3.69
N MET A 222 14.19 -13.12 -4.07
CA MET A 222 12.75 -13.36 -4.12
C MET A 222 12.18 -13.13 -5.53
N SER A 223 13.01 -13.21 -6.57
CA SER A 223 12.59 -13.05 -7.98
C SER A 223 11.92 -11.69 -8.27
N ARG A 224 12.42 -10.62 -7.65
CA ARG A 224 11.87 -9.27 -7.80
C ARG A 224 12.41 -8.58 -9.05
N ASN A 225 11.56 -7.75 -9.65
CA ASN A 225 11.91 -6.92 -10.79
C ASN A 225 11.06 -5.63 -10.81
N LEU A 226 11.38 -4.75 -11.73
CA LEU A 226 10.65 -3.51 -11.99
C LEU A 226 9.97 -3.59 -13.35
N LEU A 227 8.63 -3.61 -13.36
CA LEU A 227 7.84 -3.52 -14.58
C LEU A 227 7.58 -2.05 -14.91
N GLU A 228 8.12 -1.60 -16.03
CA GLU A 228 7.96 -0.26 -16.58
C GLU A 228 7.10 -0.31 -17.85
N VAL A 229 6.12 0.59 -17.92
CA VAL A 229 5.25 0.76 -19.07
C VAL A 229 5.18 2.24 -19.44
N GLN A 230 5.51 2.53 -20.69
CA GLN A 230 5.28 3.85 -21.27
C GLN A 230 3.97 3.83 -22.06
N CYS A 231 3.11 4.82 -21.81
CA CYS A 231 1.78 4.86 -22.39
C CYS A 231 1.24 6.29 -22.46
N LYS A 232 0.09 6.45 -23.12
CA LYS A 232 -0.68 7.69 -23.12
C LYS A 232 -2.06 7.42 -22.53
N VAL A 233 -2.42 8.08 -21.44
CA VAL A 233 -3.68 7.90 -20.70
C VAL A 233 -4.49 9.18 -20.76
N LYS A 234 -5.68 9.15 -21.38
CA LYS A 234 -6.54 10.36 -21.54
C LYS A 234 -5.75 11.58 -22.02
N ASP A 235 -4.93 11.37 -23.03
CA ASP A 235 -4.02 12.34 -23.61
C ASP A 235 -2.78 12.78 -22.82
N VAL A 236 -2.55 12.22 -21.62
CA VAL A 236 -1.34 12.47 -20.83
C VAL A 236 -0.29 11.40 -21.13
N SER A 237 0.91 11.80 -21.54
CA SER A 237 2.06 10.88 -21.67
C SER A 237 2.55 10.47 -20.29
N MET A 238 2.70 9.16 -20.06
CA MET A 238 3.04 8.62 -18.74
C MET A 238 4.10 7.52 -18.81
N THR A 239 4.93 7.48 -17.78
CA THR A 239 5.77 6.32 -17.43
C THR A 239 5.25 5.73 -16.13
N LEU A 240 4.75 4.50 -16.22
CA LEU A 240 4.17 3.75 -15.11
C LEU A 240 5.15 2.69 -14.67
N LEU A 241 5.45 2.63 -13.37
CA LEU A 241 6.36 1.66 -12.80
C LEU A 241 5.67 0.93 -11.65
N THR A 242 5.72 -0.40 -11.66
CA THR A 242 5.32 -1.22 -10.52
C THR A 242 6.40 -2.21 -10.14
N SER A 243 6.53 -2.45 -8.85
CA SER A 243 7.38 -3.51 -8.32
C SER A 243 6.75 -4.18 -7.09
N HIS A 244 7.38 -5.27 -6.67
CA HIS A 244 7.21 -5.89 -5.36
C HIS A 244 8.60 -5.93 -4.71
N LEU A 245 8.96 -4.93 -3.90
CA LEU A 245 10.33 -4.84 -3.36
C LEU A 245 10.56 -5.87 -2.26
N GLU A 246 11.81 -6.29 -2.07
CA GLU A 246 12.23 -7.40 -1.20
C GLU A 246 11.47 -7.41 0.14
N SER A 247 10.85 -8.55 0.46
CA SER A 247 9.96 -8.68 1.62
C SER A 247 10.73 -8.88 2.91
N THR A 248 9.99 -8.86 4.02
CA THR A 248 10.47 -9.06 5.40
C THR A 248 11.49 -8.02 5.88
N ALA A 249 11.73 -7.96 7.19
CA ALA A 249 12.53 -6.90 7.80
C ALA A 249 14.03 -7.10 7.55
N GLU A 250 14.45 -8.37 7.48
CA GLU A 250 15.82 -8.84 7.34
C GLU A 250 16.45 -8.39 6.01
N TYR A 251 15.63 -8.19 4.97
CA TYR A 251 16.10 -7.77 3.64
C TYR A 251 16.00 -6.25 3.40
N ALA A 252 15.98 -5.45 4.46
CA ALA A 252 15.98 -3.98 4.38
C ALA A 252 17.09 -3.40 3.48
N ALA A 253 18.31 -3.95 3.57
CA ALA A 253 19.43 -3.49 2.76
C ALA A 253 19.21 -3.72 1.26
N GLU A 254 18.61 -4.85 0.89
CA GLU A 254 18.27 -5.16 -0.51
C GLU A 254 17.10 -4.31 -1.00
N ARG A 255 16.04 -4.20 -0.20
CA ARG A 255 14.87 -3.35 -0.52
C ARG A 255 15.27 -1.90 -0.79
N LYS A 256 16.19 -1.32 -0.02
CA LYS A 256 16.72 0.04 -0.26
C LYS A 256 17.53 0.17 -1.56
N LYS A 257 18.29 -0.86 -1.95
CA LYS A 257 18.98 -0.88 -3.25
C LYS A 257 17.96 -0.90 -4.39
N GLN A 258 16.95 -1.75 -4.28
CA GLN A 258 15.87 -1.85 -5.27
C GLN A 258 15.10 -0.52 -5.36
N LEU A 259 14.80 0.12 -4.23
CA LEU A 259 14.16 1.43 -4.19
C LEU A 259 15.00 2.50 -4.90
N THR A 260 16.32 2.52 -4.66
CA THR A 260 17.25 3.40 -5.38
C THR A 260 17.18 3.17 -6.89
N ILE A 261 17.20 1.91 -7.35
CA ILE A 261 17.05 1.57 -8.78
C ILE A 261 15.73 2.10 -9.35
N CYS A 262 14.62 1.97 -8.60
CA CYS A 262 13.32 2.50 -9.01
C CYS A 262 13.33 4.02 -9.14
N PHE A 263 13.90 4.75 -8.17
CA PHE A 263 14.02 6.21 -8.24
C PHE A 263 14.92 6.67 -9.38
N ASP A 264 16.04 6.00 -9.62
CA ASP A 264 16.91 6.29 -10.77
C ASP A 264 16.15 6.12 -12.10
N ARG A 265 15.33 5.08 -12.21
CA ARG A 265 14.46 4.87 -13.39
C ARG A 265 13.40 5.95 -13.53
N MET A 266 12.81 6.41 -12.43
CA MET A 266 11.86 7.54 -12.46
C MET A 266 12.54 8.81 -12.98
N LEU A 267 13.77 9.11 -12.53
CA LEU A 267 14.53 10.28 -12.95
C LEU A 267 14.99 10.21 -14.42
N GLN A 268 15.15 9.01 -14.98
CA GLN A 268 15.51 8.78 -16.37
C GLN A 268 14.33 8.84 -17.34
N ALA A 269 13.09 8.92 -16.83
CA ALA A 269 11.90 9.02 -17.68
C ALA A 269 11.94 10.28 -18.58
N PRO A 270 11.26 10.26 -19.75
CA PRO A 270 11.17 11.44 -20.60
C PRO A 270 10.61 12.65 -19.84
N LYS A 271 11.19 13.83 -20.07
CA LYS A 271 10.86 15.06 -19.32
C LYS A 271 9.41 15.53 -19.49
N ASP A 272 8.75 15.10 -20.56
CA ASP A 272 7.36 15.40 -20.89
C ASP A 272 6.37 14.32 -20.40
N HIS A 273 6.85 13.31 -19.67
CA HIS A 273 6.01 12.28 -19.07
C HIS A 273 5.67 12.60 -17.61
N THR A 274 4.42 12.31 -17.23
CA THR A 274 4.05 12.12 -15.82
C THR A 274 4.51 10.74 -15.37
N VAL A 275 5.25 10.66 -14.27
CA VAL A 275 5.77 9.39 -13.75
C VAL A 275 4.98 8.94 -12.53
N ILE A 276 4.55 7.68 -12.52
CA ILE A 276 3.93 7.06 -11.34
C ILE A 276 4.70 5.77 -11.04
N PHE A 277 5.25 5.69 -9.84
CA PHE A 277 5.82 4.46 -9.28
C PHE A 277 5.02 4.04 -8.06
N GLY A 278 4.74 2.75 -7.95
CA GLY A 278 4.07 2.17 -6.79
C GLY A 278 4.15 0.64 -6.77
N GLY A 279 3.35 0.04 -5.91
CA GLY A 279 3.31 -1.42 -5.73
C GLY A 279 3.29 -1.80 -4.26
N ASP A 280 3.65 -3.06 -3.99
CA ASP A 280 3.97 -3.51 -2.65
C ASP A 280 5.45 -3.25 -2.39
N LEU A 281 5.74 -2.13 -1.74
CA LEU A 281 7.11 -1.68 -1.54
C LEU A 281 7.75 -2.30 -0.30
N ASN A 282 7.00 -3.02 0.55
CA ASN A 282 7.49 -3.58 1.81
C ASN A 282 8.28 -2.59 2.71
N LEU A 283 8.11 -1.28 2.51
CA LEU A 283 8.88 -0.25 3.20
C LEU A 283 8.43 -0.09 4.65
N ARG A 284 9.38 0.27 5.48
CA ARG A 284 9.16 0.90 6.78
C ARG A 284 9.64 2.34 6.67
N ASP A 285 9.03 3.25 7.40
CA ASP A 285 9.27 4.69 7.25
C ASP A 285 10.75 5.12 7.40
N LYS A 286 11.57 4.34 8.11
CA LYS A 286 13.01 4.58 8.30
C LYS A 286 13.90 4.20 7.10
N GLU A 287 13.33 3.62 6.05
CA GLU A 287 14.05 3.11 4.88
C GLU A 287 14.04 4.07 3.70
#